data_AF-A0A1H4A1H1-F1
#
_entry.id   AF-A0A1H4A1H1-F1
#
_cell.length_a   1.000
_cell.length_b   1.000
_cell.length_c   1.000
_cell.angle_alpha   90.00
_cell.angle_beta   90.00
_cell.angle_gamma   90.00
#
_symmetry.space_group_name_H-M   'P 1'
#
loop_
_entity.id
_entity.type
_entity.pdbx_description
1 polymer ?
#
loop_
_entity_poly.entity_id
_entity_poly.type
_entity_poly.pdbx_seq_one_letter_code
_entity_poly.pdbx_strand_id
1 'polypeptide(L)'
;MPEVQIDQSRCIGCGYCVDFCPVEVFDLVPDDRSAGAKKAQATREEACWACDTCVGQCPTNAIRIVESAEETQSRDRDEPCAPPLPLEEHELYTEWHRVLMDILRLRWNPVAISLIPKGQPLPDVAQPRVKLRHCQALMSARRGKSILMPAQCHACPDGTHILGLTEIPPKLASGEIYLQFKKLATIDAAKQMVAERPRLPNRSIRATLVSPLQEAQRTPDVIAVIAQPEQLMWLCMSSSFYSGKRFNFQVSGYNAQCVETTLIPYTTGKFNISLGCYGCRASSDIGDDLMFMGIPKAQMPELIMGLKQLGKKAIHDSRNKVYLPPNL
;
A
#
# COMPACT_ATOMS: atom_id res chain seq x y z
N MET A 1 19.24 -2.84 -9.87
CA MET A 1 18.29 -3.78 -10.55
C MET A 1 18.31 -5.07 -9.74
N PRO A 2 17.17 -5.71 -9.44
CA PRO A 2 17.18 -6.95 -8.68
C PRO A 2 17.87 -8.07 -9.47
N GLU A 3 18.72 -8.83 -8.81
CA GLU A 3 19.34 -10.05 -9.32
C GLU A 3 18.45 -11.26 -8.95
N VAL A 4 18.14 -12.12 -9.91
CA VAL A 4 17.34 -13.32 -9.74
C VAL A 4 18.26 -14.55 -9.72
N GLN A 5 18.50 -15.07 -8.52
CA GLN A 5 19.35 -16.24 -8.32
C GLN A 5 18.51 -17.51 -8.24
N ILE A 6 18.86 -18.52 -9.04
CA ILE A 6 18.18 -19.83 -9.06
C ILE A 6 19.21 -20.93 -8.75
N ASP A 7 19.01 -21.64 -7.65
CA ASP A 7 19.76 -22.85 -7.33
C ASP A 7 19.28 -24.00 -8.22
N GLN A 8 20.03 -24.25 -9.29
CA GLN A 8 19.72 -25.29 -10.27
C GLN A 8 19.75 -26.71 -9.69
N SER A 9 20.46 -26.93 -8.57
CA SER A 9 20.48 -28.23 -7.88
C SER A 9 19.16 -28.50 -7.14
N ARG A 10 18.51 -27.45 -6.63
CA ARG A 10 17.24 -27.53 -5.90
C ARG A 10 16.02 -27.33 -6.78
N CYS A 11 16.18 -26.71 -7.94
CA CYS A 11 15.09 -26.53 -8.89
C CYS A 11 14.62 -27.90 -9.41
N ILE A 12 13.34 -28.21 -9.25
CA ILE A 12 12.74 -29.48 -9.72
C ILE A 12 11.98 -29.31 -11.03
N GLY A 13 12.06 -28.16 -11.69
CA GLY A 13 11.40 -27.94 -12.98
C GLY A 13 9.88 -27.83 -12.93
N CYS A 14 9.28 -27.60 -11.75
CA CYS A 14 7.81 -27.64 -11.55
C CYS A 14 7.02 -26.55 -12.29
N GLY A 15 7.65 -25.48 -12.77
CA GLY A 15 6.98 -24.42 -13.54
C GLY A 15 6.32 -23.31 -12.73
N TYR A 16 6.15 -23.43 -11.40
CA TYR A 16 5.43 -22.41 -10.62
C TYR A 16 5.99 -20.98 -10.74
N CYS A 17 7.31 -20.82 -10.84
CA CYS A 17 7.90 -19.48 -11.06
C CYS A 17 7.47 -18.85 -12.40
N VAL A 18 7.22 -19.66 -13.43
CA VAL A 18 6.66 -19.23 -14.72
C VAL A 18 5.20 -18.85 -14.53
N ASP A 19 4.42 -19.72 -13.90
CA ASP A 19 2.98 -19.56 -13.71
C ASP A 19 2.64 -18.28 -12.93
N PHE A 20 3.27 -18.12 -11.76
CA PHE A 20 2.95 -17.07 -10.80
C PHE A 20 3.68 -15.74 -11.04
N CYS A 21 4.66 -15.68 -11.95
CA CYS A 21 5.35 -14.41 -12.24
C CYS A 21 4.45 -13.49 -13.09
N PRO A 22 3.98 -12.36 -12.55
CA PRO A 22 3.00 -11.50 -13.21
C PRO A 22 3.56 -10.77 -14.44
N VAL A 23 4.89 -10.66 -14.51
CA VAL A 23 5.66 -9.97 -15.56
C VAL A 23 6.54 -10.95 -16.33
N GLU A 24 6.24 -12.24 -16.23
CA GLU A 24 6.77 -13.28 -17.11
C GLU A 24 8.30 -13.40 -17.15
N VAL A 25 9.02 -13.20 -16.05
CA VAL A 25 10.50 -13.23 -15.99
C VAL A 25 11.12 -14.60 -16.33
N PHE A 26 10.38 -15.69 -16.10
CA PHE A 26 10.94 -17.06 -16.11
C PHE A 26 10.47 -17.88 -17.32
N ASP A 27 11.35 -18.75 -17.81
CA ASP A 27 11.05 -19.85 -18.74
C ASP A 27 11.54 -21.19 -18.19
N LEU A 28 11.00 -22.31 -18.71
CA LEU A 28 11.53 -23.66 -18.46
C LEU A 28 12.42 -24.10 -19.61
N VAL A 29 13.73 -24.19 -19.35
CA VAL A 29 14.75 -24.59 -20.31
C VAL A 29 15.23 -26.02 -20.07
N PRO A 30 15.70 -26.76 -21.08
CA PRO A 30 16.28 -28.10 -20.88
C PRO A 30 17.42 -28.08 -19.85
N ASP A 31 17.50 -29.11 -19.02
CA ASP A 31 18.62 -29.33 -18.10
C ASP A 31 19.73 -30.09 -18.83
N ASP A 32 20.87 -29.45 -19.05
CA ASP A 32 22.03 -30.07 -19.68
C ASP A 32 22.57 -31.28 -18.88
N ARG A 33 22.24 -31.36 -17.58
CA ARG A 33 22.72 -32.42 -16.67
C ARG A 33 21.79 -33.62 -16.56
N SER A 34 20.53 -33.48 -17.00
CA SER A 34 19.50 -34.50 -16.80
C SER A 34 18.65 -34.65 -18.06
N ALA A 35 18.88 -35.73 -18.80
CA ALA A 35 18.20 -35.98 -20.08
C ALA A 35 16.67 -35.91 -19.94
N GLY A 36 16.06 -34.91 -20.59
CA GLY A 36 14.61 -34.70 -20.61
C GLY A 36 14.02 -33.88 -19.46
N ALA A 37 14.81 -33.54 -18.44
CA ALA A 37 14.36 -32.63 -17.38
C ALA A 37 14.41 -31.18 -17.87
N LYS A 38 13.52 -30.32 -17.34
CA LYS A 38 13.58 -28.87 -17.53
C LYS A 38 13.84 -28.18 -16.21
N LYS A 39 14.50 -27.03 -16.26
CA LYS A 39 14.79 -26.18 -15.11
C LYS A 39 14.34 -24.75 -15.37
N ALA A 40 14.05 -24.03 -14.30
CA ALA A 40 13.71 -22.62 -14.41
C ALA A 40 14.94 -21.79 -14.74
N GLN A 41 14.78 -20.84 -15.67
CA GLN A 41 15.75 -19.80 -15.96
C GLN A 41 15.05 -18.44 -15.98
N ALA A 42 15.67 -17.42 -15.38
CA ALA A 42 15.23 -16.03 -15.51
C ALA A 42 15.75 -15.49 -16.85
N THR A 43 14.93 -15.52 -17.88
CA THR A 43 15.30 -15.11 -19.24
C THR A 43 15.07 -13.62 -19.50
N ARG A 44 14.31 -12.96 -18.62
CA ARG A 44 13.90 -11.54 -18.70
C ARG A 44 14.07 -10.88 -17.33
N GLU A 45 15.25 -11.03 -16.75
CA GLU A 45 15.58 -10.58 -15.39
C GLU A 45 15.40 -9.07 -15.19
N GLU A 46 15.65 -8.28 -16.23
CA GLU A 46 15.45 -6.83 -16.27
C GLU A 46 13.98 -6.41 -16.05
N ALA A 47 13.04 -7.29 -16.39
CA ALA A 47 11.62 -7.07 -16.16
C ALA A 47 11.19 -7.37 -14.71
N CYS A 48 12.10 -7.82 -13.84
CA CYS A 48 11.77 -8.25 -12.48
C CYS A 48 11.34 -7.08 -11.57
N TRP A 49 10.21 -7.26 -10.90
CA TRP A 49 9.64 -6.29 -9.96
C TRP A 49 10.04 -6.53 -8.50
N ALA A 50 10.88 -7.53 -8.22
CA ALA A 50 11.21 -7.94 -6.85
C ALA A 50 9.96 -8.12 -5.97
N CYS A 51 8.89 -8.69 -6.55
CA CYS A 51 7.62 -8.90 -5.84
C CYS A 51 7.65 -10.11 -4.89
N ASP A 52 8.71 -10.93 -4.96
CA ASP A 52 8.90 -12.18 -4.23
C ASP A 52 7.81 -13.25 -4.39
N THR A 53 6.90 -13.08 -5.35
CA THR A 53 5.89 -14.11 -5.63
C THR A 53 6.54 -15.44 -5.99
N CYS A 54 7.55 -15.45 -6.87
CA CYS A 54 8.25 -16.68 -7.26
C CYS A 54 9.02 -17.31 -6.08
N VAL A 55 9.57 -16.51 -5.17
CA VAL A 55 10.25 -16.98 -3.96
C VAL A 55 9.25 -17.70 -3.05
N GLY A 56 8.11 -17.07 -2.78
CA GLY A 56 7.08 -17.64 -1.89
C GLY A 56 6.34 -18.85 -2.46
N GLN A 57 6.30 -19.02 -3.79
CA GLN A 57 5.63 -20.17 -4.44
C GLN A 57 6.59 -21.34 -4.73
N CYS A 58 7.91 -21.17 -4.58
CA CYS A 58 8.86 -22.23 -4.89
C CYS A 58 8.86 -23.32 -3.80
N PRO A 59 8.41 -24.57 -4.08
CA PRO A 59 8.25 -25.60 -3.06
C PRO A 59 9.60 -26.09 -2.50
N THR A 60 10.67 -25.89 -3.25
CA THR A 60 12.03 -26.30 -2.86
C THR A 60 12.89 -25.12 -2.44
N ASN A 61 12.35 -23.90 -2.30
CA ASN A 61 13.09 -22.67 -1.96
C ASN A 61 14.36 -22.48 -2.81
N ALA A 62 14.26 -22.75 -4.12
CA ALA A 62 15.37 -22.68 -5.07
C ALA A 62 15.62 -21.26 -5.62
N ILE A 63 14.71 -20.31 -5.39
CA ILE A 63 14.77 -18.96 -5.97
C ILE A 63 15.05 -17.95 -4.86
N ARG A 64 15.95 -17.00 -5.15
CA ARG A 64 16.19 -15.80 -4.35
C ARG A 64 16.16 -14.58 -5.24
N ILE A 65 15.58 -13.49 -4.74
CA ILE A 65 15.71 -12.17 -5.35
C ILE A 65 16.65 -11.38 -4.47
N VAL A 66 17.77 -10.93 -5.03
CA VAL A 66 18.78 -10.13 -4.34
C VAL A 66 18.72 -8.73 -4.92
N GLU A 67 18.33 -7.77 -4.10
CA GLU A 67 18.31 -6.38 -4.54
C GLU A 67 19.70 -5.75 -4.30
N SER A 68 20.29 -5.18 -5.35
CA SER A 68 21.55 -4.45 -5.22
C SER A 68 21.33 -3.22 -4.34
N ALA A 69 22.19 -3.02 -3.33
CA ALA A 69 22.11 -1.89 -2.39
C ALA A 69 22.47 -0.53 -3.01
N GLU A 70 22.74 -0.48 -4.32
CA GLU A 70 23.08 0.74 -5.04
C GLU A 70 21.87 1.66 -5.10
N GLU A 71 22.09 2.91 -4.71
CA GLU A 71 21.07 3.94 -4.64
C GLU A 71 20.37 4.08 -5.99
N THR A 72 19.08 3.75 -6.03
CA THR A 72 18.24 4.06 -7.19
C THR A 72 17.93 5.56 -7.16
N GLN A 73 18.94 6.42 -7.39
CA GLN A 73 18.71 7.83 -7.63
C GLN A 73 18.26 7.99 -9.08
N SER A 74 16.95 7.87 -9.29
CA SER A 74 16.34 8.05 -10.62
C SER A 74 15.90 9.50 -10.88
N ARG A 75 16.18 10.44 -9.97
CA ARG A 75 15.86 11.84 -10.24
C ARG A 75 16.91 12.34 -11.21
N ASP A 76 16.45 12.81 -12.36
CA ASP A 76 17.30 13.59 -13.23
C ASP A 76 17.82 14.78 -12.40
N ARG A 77 19.14 14.89 -12.26
CA ARG A 77 19.75 15.95 -11.43
C ARG A 77 19.43 17.33 -11.96
N ASP A 78 19.08 17.42 -13.24
CA ASP A 78 18.74 18.66 -13.92
C ASP A 78 17.23 18.98 -13.82
N GLU A 79 16.38 18.06 -13.33
CA GLU A 79 14.95 18.32 -13.14
C GLU A 79 14.71 19.19 -11.88
N PRO A 80 14.01 20.32 -11.99
CA PRO A 80 13.72 21.17 -10.85
C PRO A 80 12.89 20.44 -9.80
N CYS A 81 13.35 20.52 -8.55
CA CYS A 81 12.66 19.96 -7.40
C CYS A 81 11.34 20.70 -7.14
N ALA A 82 10.34 19.99 -6.63
CA ALA A 82 9.14 20.63 -6.11
C ALA A 82 9.53 21.59 -4.98
N PRO A 83 8.89 22.77 -4.89
CA PRO A 83 9.14 23.69 -3.79
C PRO A 83 8.76 23.03 -2.45
N PRO A 84 9.40 23.43 -1.35
CA PRO A 84 9.04 22.94 -0.04
C PRO A 84 7.59 23.32 0.30
N LEU A 85 6.96 22.53 1.17
CA LEU A 85 5.65 22.83 1.71
C LEU A 85 5.68 24.19 2.45
N PRO A 86 4.66 25.07 2.27
CA PRO A 86 4.57 26.31 3.03
C PRO A 86 4.56 26.06 4.55
N LEU A 87 5.18 26.95 5.32
CA LEU A 87 5.30 26.81 6.78
C LEU A 87 3.94 26.65 7.47
N GLU A 88 2.94 27.42 7.05
CA GLU A 88 1.58 27.36 7.59
C GLU A 88 0.94 25.97 7.41
N GLU A 89 1.16 25.32 6.26
CA GLU A 89 0.68 23.95 6.05
C GLU A 89 1.46 22.95 6.91
N HIS A 90 2.76 23.14 7.07
CA HIS A 90 3.58 22.28 7.93
C HIS A 90 3.15 22.36 9.40
N GLU A 91 2.89 23.57 9.92
CA GLU A 91 2.37 23.79 11.27
C GLU A 91 0.98 23.15 11.45
N LEU A 92 0.10 23.30 10.45
CA LEU A 92 -1.23 22.69 10.45
C LEU A 92 -1.16 21.16 10.52
N TYR A 93 -0.30 20.52 9.71
CA TYR A 93 -0.16 19.06 9.73
C TYR A 93 0.52 18.56 11.01
N THR A 94 1.44 19.33 11.58
CA THR A 94 2.01 19.07 12.90
C THR A 94 0.93 19.13 13.99
N GLU A 95 0.03 20.10 13.93
CA GLU A 95 -1.10 20.18 14.86
C GLU A 95 -2.05 18.99 14.72
N TRP A 96 -2.45 18.64 13.49
CA TRP A 96 -3.32 17.50 13.25
C TRP A 96 -2.71 16.19 13.72
N HIS A 97 -1.41 15.98 13.42
CA HIS A 97 -0.64 14.86 13.94
C HIS A 97 -0.74 14.80 15.46
N ARG A 98 -0.40 15.90 16.15
CA ARG A 98 -0.42 15.95 17.62
C ARG A 98 -1.81 15.61 18.18
N VAL A 99 -2.88 16.20 17.64
CA VAL A 99 -4.26 15.94 18.08
C VAL A 99 -4.63 14.47 17.93
N LEU A 100 -4.30 13.85 16.79
CA LEU A 100 -4.56 12.44 16.55
C LEU A 100 -3.79 11.56 17.54
N MET A 101 -2.49 11.80 17.69
CA MET A 101 -1.63 11.04 18.58
C MET A 101 -2.09 11.15 20.04
N ASP A 102 -2.33 12.36 20.53
CA ASP A 102 -2.64 12.63 21.94
C ASP A 102 -4.02 12.08 22.34
N ILE A 103 -5.06 12.38 21.55
CA ILE A 103 -6.45 12.04 21.93
C ILE A 103 -6.71 10.54 21.75
N LEU A 104 -6.27 9.97 20.62
CA LEU A 104 -6.51 8.55 20.35
C LEU A 104 -5.49 7.64 21.03
N ARG A 105 -4.37 8.20 21.52
CA ARG A 105 -3.21 7.46 22.04
C ARG A 105 -2.65 6.51 20.99
N LEU A 106 -2.45 7.01 19.78
CA LEU A 106 -1.94 6.21 18.67
C LEU A 106 -0.51 5.74 18.97
N ARG A 107 -0.24 4.48 18.63
CA ARG A 107 1.11 3.93 18.70
C ARG A 107 1.99 4.40 17.53
N TRP A 108 1.39 4.65 16.37
CA TRP A 108 2.09 4.93 15.12
C TRP A 108 1.63 6.25 14.51
N ASN A 109 2.51 6.89 13.74
CA ASN A 109 2.22 8.15 13.09
C ASN A 109 1.07 7.99 12.07
N PRO A 110 0.11 8.94 12.02
CA PRO A 110 -0.69 9.16 10.82
C PRO A 110 0.23 9.42 9.62
N VAL A 111 -0.15 8.90 8.46
CA VAL A 111 0.67 8.93 7.25
C VAL A 111 0.05 9.87 6.22
N ALA A 112 0.80 10.88 5.80
CA ALA A 112 0.49 11.69 4.64
C ALA A 112 0.77 10.89 3.36
N ILE A 113 -0.21 10.83 2.46
CA ILE A 113 -0.10 10.19 1.15
C ILE A 113 -0.34 11.24 0.07
N SER A 114 0.57 11.35 -0.89
CA SER A 114 0.39 12.13 -2.11
C SER A 114 0.58 11.28 -3.35
N LEU A 115 -0.34 11.41 -4.31
CA LEU A 115 -0.21 10.85 -5.66
C LEU A 115 0.27 11.95 -6.59
N ILE A 116 1.52 11.86 -7.05
CA ILE A 116 2.15 12.91 -7.86
C ILE A 116 1.76 12.70 -9.33
N PRO A 117 0.95 13.60 -9.93
CA PRO A 117 0.56 13.46 -11.33
C PRO A 117 1.75 13.54 -12.28
N LYS A 118 1.60 12.94 -13.46
CA LYS A 118 2.56 13.05 -14.54
C LYS A 118 2.80 14.54 -14.87
N GLY A 119 4.07 14.91 -15.03
CA GLY A 119 4.49 16.27 -15.34
C GLY A 119 4.63 17.20 -14.13
N GLN A 120 4.21 16.78 -12.93
CA GLN A 120 4.51 17.55 -11.72
C GLN A 120 5.91 17.25 -11.19
N PRO A 121 6.57 18.24 -10.56
CA PRO A 121 7.92 18.07 -10.02
C PRO A 121 7.93 17.13 -8.80
N LEU A 122 9.02 16.38 -8.66
CA LEU A 122 9.23 15.49 -7.52
C LEU A 122 9.89 16.25 -6.36
N PRO A 123 9.53 15.98 -5.09
CA PRO A 123 10.18 16.60 -3.95
C PRO A 123 11.53 15.92 -3.66
N ASP A 124 12.36 16.59 -2.87
CA ASP A 124 13.67 16.06 -2.46
C ASP A 124 13.54 15.09 -1.29
N VAL A 125 13.21 13.85 -1.63
CA VAL A 125 12.91 12.78 -0.68
C VAL A 125 13.59 11.52 -1.14
N ALA A 126 14.17 10.78 -0.19
CA ALA A 126 14.84 9.53 -0.49
C ALA A 126 13.88 8.52 -1.15
N GLN A 127 14.38 7.87 -2.19
CA GLN A 127 13.78 6.66 -2.73
C GLN A 127 14.25 5.45 -1.91
N PRO A 128 13.46 4.38 -1.82
CA PRO A 128 13.89 3.20 -1.08
C PRO A 128 15.03 2.50 -1.84
N ARG A 129 15.97 1.91 -1.10
CA ARG A 129 17.09 1.13 -1.67
C ARG A 129 16.62 -0.18 -2.33
N VAL A 130 15.44 -0.64 -1.93
CA VAL A 130 14.78 -1.87 -2.33
C VAL A 130 13.41 -1.53 -2.86
N LYS A 131 12.87 -2.33 -3.77
CA LYS A 131 11.49 -2.15 -4.23
C LYS A 131 10.56 -2.47 -3.07
N LEU A 132 9.59 -1.59 -2.85
CA LEU A 132 8.60 -1.75 -1.80
C LEU A 132 7.21 -1.90 -2.41
N ARG A 133 6.34 -2.65 -1.75
CA ARG A 133 4.90 -2.55 -2.02
C ARG A 133 4.39 -1.23 -1.44
N HIS A 134 3.38 -0.61 -2.06
CA HIS A 134 2.73 0.60 -1.50
C HIS A 134 2.36 0.42 -0.01
N CYS A 135 1.87 -0.77 0.36
CA CYS A 135 1.57 -1.10 1.75
C CYS A 135 2.79 -1.00 2.68
N GLN A 136 3.95 -1.50 2.24
CA GLN A 136 5.20 -1.44 3.00
C GLN A 136 5.71 -0.01 3.12
N ALA A 137 5.51 0.81 2.08
CA ALA A 137 5.84 2.23 2.12
C ALA A 137 5.06 2.95 3.23
N LEU A 138 3.75 2.72 3.31
CA LEU A 138 2.91 3.25 4.40
C LEU A 138 3.39 2.74 5.78
N MET A 139 3.83 1.49 5.88
CA MET A 139 4.32 0.94 7.15
C MET A 139 5.68 1.52 7.57
N SER A 140 6.51 1.90 6.61
CA SER A 140 7.73 2.64 6.91
C SER A 140 7.41 4.09 7.31
N ALA A 141 6.43 4.71 6.64
CA ALA A 141 5.98 6.06 6.97
C ALA A 141 5.35 6.17 8.35
N ARG A 142 4.50 5.22 8.76
CA ARG A 142 3.94 5.23 10.14
C ARG A 142 5.03 5.10 11.21
N ARG A 143 6.20 4.58 10.85
CA ARG A 143 7.40 4.41 11.71
C ARG A 143 8.41 5.56 11.58
N GLY A 144 8.07 6.67 10.91
CA GLY A 144 8.93 7.85 10.86
C GLY A 144 9.80 7.98 9.60
N LYS A 145 9.41 7.38 8.46
CA LYS A 145 10.17 7.48 7.21
C LYS A 145 9.39 8.13 6.08
N SER A 146 9.95 9.19 5.51
CA SER A 146 9.46 9.76 4.25
C SER A 146 10.08 9.04 3.06
N ILE A 147 9.24 8.56 2.14
CA ILE A 147 9.65 7.73 1.00
C ILE A 147 8.94 8.19 -0.27
N LEU A 148 9.74 8.53 -1.28
CA LEU A 148 9.28 8.77 -2.63
C LEU A 148 9.41 7.50 -3.46
N MET A 149 8.33 7.09 -4.13
CA MET A 149 8.30 5.87 -4.95
C MET A 149 7.75 6.17 -6.35
N PRO A 150 8.64 6.46 -7.31
CA PRO A 150 8.35 6.32 -8.73
C PRO A 150 8.01 4.86 -9.09
N ALA A 151 7.46 4.63 -10.28
CA ALA A 151 6.96 3.32 -10.72
C ALA A 151 7.96 2.16 -10.49
N GLN A 152 9.25 2.37 -10.78
CA GLN A 152 10.29 1.35 -10.65
C GLN A 152 10.62 0.97 -9.20
N CYS A 153 10.24 1.80 -8.22
CA CYS A 153 10.42 1.50 -6.80
C CYS A 153 9.29 0.64 -6.23
N HIS A 154 8.23 0.38 -7.00
CA HIS A 154 7.12 -0.43 -6.55
C HIS A 154 7.31 -1.92 -6.88
N ALA A 155 7.06 -2.78 -5.89
CA ALA A 155 7.14 -4.23 -6.02
C ALA A 155 5.79 -4.92 -6.34
N CYS A 156 4.68 -4.16 -6.44
CA CYS A 156 3.34 -4.73 -6.57
C CYS A 156 2.64 -4.29 -7.87
N PRO A 157 2.47 -5.20 -8.86
CA PRO A 157 1.74 -4.91 -10.12
C PRO A 157 0.30 -4.46 -9.95
N ASP A 158 -0.42 -5.05 -9.00
CA ASP A 158 -1.74 -4.57 -8.64
C ASP A 158 -1.69 -3.11 -8.19
N GLY A 159 -0.79 -2.79 -7.26
CA GLY A 159 -0.68 -1.46 -6.68
C GLY A 159 -0.33 -0.39 -7.71
N THR A 160 0.67 -0.63 -8.56
CA THR A 160 1.10 0.35 -9.57
C THR A 160 0.04 0.60 -10.63
N HIS A 161 -0.68 -0.45 -11.05
CA HIS A 161 -1.75 -0.30 -12.03
C HIS A 161 -2.95 0.47 -11.45
N ILE A 162 -3.40 0.11 -10.24
CA ILE A 162 -4.52 0.76 -9.54
C ILE A 162 -4.23 2.26 -9.34
N LEU A 163 -3.01 2.60 -8.90
CA LEU A 163 -2.60 3.96 -8.64
C LEU A 163 -2.14 4.70 -9.91
N GLY A 164 -2.32 4.12 -11.10
CA GLY A 164 -2.07 4.81 -12.38
C GLY A 164 -0.61 5.03 -12.73
N LEU A 165 0.34 4.31 -12.10
CA LEU A 165 1.77 4.39 -12.42
C LEU A 165 2.13 3.59 -13.67
N THR A 166 1.49 2.43 -13.86
CA THR A 166 1.79 1.50 -14.97
C THR A 166 0.52 0.98 -15.62
N GLU A 167 0.71 0.31 -16.76
CA GLU A 167 -0.31 -0.57 -17.34
C GLU A 167 -0.47 -1.86 -16.52
N ILE A 168 -1.55 -2.58 -16.77
CA ILE A 168 -1.81 -3.88 -16.16
C ILE A 168 -1.02 -4.96 -16.91
N PRO A 169 -0.24 -5.82 -16.22
CA PRO A 169 0.37 -6.97 -16.87
C PRO A 169 -0.68 -7.95 -17.43
N PRO A 170 -0.43 -8.61 -18.57
CA PRO A 170 -1.40 -9.50 -19.22
C PRO A 170 -1.95 -10.61 -18.30
N LYS A 171 -1.07 -11.30 -17.55
CA LYS A 171 -1.47 -12.35 -16.59
C LYS A 171 -2.33 -11.86 -15.44
N LEU A 172 -2.18 -10.59 -15.08
CA LEU A 172 -3.03 -9.97 -14.09
C LEU A 172 -4.39 -9.57 -14.68
N ALA A 173 -4.38 -9.06 -15.91
CA ALA A 173 -5.59 -8.67 -16.62
C ALA A 173 -6.51 -9.86 -16.93
N SER A 174 -5.94 -11.04 -17.20
CA SER A 174 -6.69 -12.26 -17.48
C SER A 174 -7.42 -12.84 -16.25
N GLY A 175 -6.98 -12.48 -15.05
CA GLY A 175 -7.48 -13.03 -13.78
C GLY A 175 -6.86 -14.38 -13.38
N GLU A 176 -6.01 -14.95 -14.22
CA GLU A 176 -5.38 -16.27 -14.02
C GLU A 176 -4.64 -16.38 -12.67
N ILE A 177 -3.93 -15.32 -12.30
CA ILE A 177 -3.18 -15.24 -11.04
C ILE A 177 -4.08 -15.46 -9.82
N TYR A 178 -5.34 -14.99 -9.84
CA TYR A 178 -6.24 -15.12 -8.70
C TYR A 178 -6.77 -16.55 -8.51
N LEU A 179 -6.87 -17.32 -9.59
CA LEU A 179 -7.20 -18.75 -9.53
C LEU A 179 -6.01 -19.56 -9.04
N GLN A 180 -4.81 -19.25 -9.54
CA GLN A 180 -3.59 -19.93 -9.10
C GLN A 180 -3.36 -19.77 -7.60
N PHE A 181 -3.64 -18.58 -7.05
CA PHE A 181 -3.61 -18.36 -5.59
C PHE A 181 -4.80 -18.96 -4.82
N LYS A 182 -5.74 -19.64 -5.50
CA LYS A 182 -6.98 -20.19 -4.93
C LYS A 182 -7.81 -19.17 -4.13
N LYS A 183 -7.75 -17.91 -4.55
CA LYS A 183 -8.55 -16.84 -3.93
C LYS A 183 -9.98 -16.79 -4.47
N LEU A 184 -10.17 -17.31 -5.68
CA LEU A 184 -11.44 -17.36 -6.38
C LEU A 184 -11.62 -18.73 -7.04
N ALA A 185 -12.88 -19.17 -7.12
CA ALA A 185 -13.22 -20.51 -7.63
C ALA A 185 -13.23 -20.60 -9.15
N THR A 186 -13.52 -19.50 -9.85
CA THR A 186 -13.71 -19.48 -11.32
C THR A 186 -13.03 -18.28 -11.97
N ILE A 187 -12.70 -18.43 -13.26
CA ILE A 187 -12.12 -17.35 -14.07
C ILE A 187 -13.09 -16.18 -14.22
N ASP A 188 -14.40 -16.44 -14.26
CA ASP A 188 -15.41 -15.40 -14.38
C ASP A 188 -15.46 -14.53 -13.11
N ALA A 189 -15.36 -15.15 -11.92
CA ALA A 189 -15.24 -14.41 -10.68
C ALA A 189 -13.96 -13.56 -10.64
N ALA A 190 -12.84 -14.08 -11.16
CA ALA A 190 -11.58 -13.34 -11.25
C ALA A 190 -11.68 -12.15 -12.21
N LYS A 191 -12.31 -12.33 -13.37
CA LYS A 191 -12.55 -11.25 -14.34
C LYS A 191 -13.47 -10.18 -13.76
N GLN A 192 -14.53 -10.56 -13.04
CA GLN A 192 -15.41 -9.61 -12.37
C GLN A 192 -14.64 -8.78 -11.34
N MET A 193 -13.83 -9.41 -10.49
CA MET A 193 -12.99 -8.70 -9.53
C MET A 193 -12.03 -7.72 -10.20
N VAL A 194 -11.40 -8.10 -11.31
CA VAL A 194 -10.52 -7.19 -12.07
C VAL A 194 -11.29 -6.04 -12.71
N ALA A 195 -12.50 -6.28 -13.21
CA ALA A 195 -13.33 -5.30 -13.90
C ALA A 195 -13.93 -4.25 -12.94
N GLU A 196 -14.41 -4.67 -11.77
CA GLU A 196 -15.01 -3.78 -10.76
C GLU A 196 -13.96 -3.00 -9.95
N ARG A 197 -12.69 -3.42 -10.02
CA ARG A 197 -11.61 -2.80 -9.28
C ARG A 197 -11.37 -1.36 -9.78
N PRO A 198 -11.51 -0.35 -8.90
CA PRO A 198 -11.26 1.03 -9.29
C PRO A 198 -9.76 1.23 -9.59
N ARG A 199 -9.49 2.12 -10.55
CA ARG A 199 -8.12 2.48 -10.96
C ARG A 199 -8.06 3.89 -11.52
N LEU A 200 -6.88 4.50 -11.44
CA LEU A 200 -6.57 5.72 -12.17
C LEU A 200 -6.23 5.43 -13.64
N PRO A 201 -6.30 6.43 -14.53
CA PRO A 201 -5.84 6.26 -15.90
C PRO A 201 -4.37 5.82 -15.95
N ASN A 202 -4.02 4.97 -16.91
CA ASN A 202 -2.66 4.44 -17.03
C ASN A 202 -1.65 5.58 -17.22
N ARG A 203 -0.51 5.50 -16.50
CA ARG A 203 0.57 6.49 -16.55
C ARG A 203 0.14 7.93 -16.22
N SER A 204 -0.94 8.10 -15.44
CA SER A 204 -1.42 9.40 -14.96
C SER A 204 -0.67 9.88 -13.72
N ILE A 205 -0.13 8.97 -12.92
CA ILE A 205 0.68 9.25 -11.73
C ILE A 205 2.12 8.83 -12.03
N ARG A 206 3.09 9.71 -11.76
CA ARG A 206 4.52 9.37 -11.97
C ARG A 206 5.17 8.78 -10.72
N ALA A 207 4.67 9.12 -9.53
CA ALA A 207 5.21 8.66 -8.26
C ALA A 207 4.19 8.77 -7.13
N THR A 208 4.35 7.94 -6.11
CA THR A 208 3.67 8.07 -4.82
C THR A 208 4.64 8.62 -3.79
N LEU A 209 4.20 9.51 -2.92
CA LEU A 209 4.97 9.97 -1.76
C LEU A 209 4.21 9.61 -0.50
N VAL A 210 4.91 9.03 0.47
CA VAL A 210 4.38 8.77 1.81
C VAL A 210 5.34 9.30 2.87
N SER A 211 4.79 9.83 3.96
CA SER A 211 5.56 10.40 5.08
C SER A 211 4.72 10.39 6.36
N PRO A 212 5.34 10.47 7.55
CA PRO A 212 4.61 10.91 8.74
C PRO A 212 3.89 12.23 8.45
N LEU A 213 2.66 12.40 8.93
CA LEU A 213 1.85 13.57 8.62
C LEU A 213 2.56 14.89 8.95
N GLN A 214 3.25 14.94 10.09
CA GLN A 214 4.03 16.10 10.55
C GLN A 214 5.32 16.35 9.74
N GLU A 215 5.75 15.40 8.91
CA GLU A 215 6.92 15.50 8.03
C GLU A 215 6.52 15.61 6.55
N ALA A 216 5.26 15.96 6.27
CA ALA A 216 4.76 16.05 4.92
C ALA A 216 5.55 17.09 4.11
N GLN A 217 6.15 16.65 3.01
CA GLN A 217 6.95 17.50 2.11
C GLN A 217 6.12 18.15 0.99
N ARG A 218 4.82 17.82 0.94
CA ARG A 218 3.83 18.30 -0.02
C ARG A 218 2.44 18.20 0.64
N THR A 219 1.50 19.00 0.17
CA THR A 219 0.07 18.86 0.48
C THR A 219 -0.39 17.41 0.23
N PRO A 220 -0.76 16.66 1.27
CA PRO A 220 -1.27 15.30 1.11
C PRO A 220 -2.64 15.32 0.45
N ASP A 221 -2.91 14.33 -0.38
CA ASP A 221 -4.26 14.11 -0.91
C ASP A 221 -5.10 13.34 0.12
N VAL A 222 -4.46 12.37 0.78
CA VAL A 222 -5.08 11.46 1.74
C VAL A 222 -4.19 11.32 2.97
N ILE A 223 -4.79 11.31 4.15
CA ILE A 223 -4.15 10.98 5.41
C ILE A 223 -4.61 9.57 5.79
N ALA A 224 -3.66 8.64 5.91
CA ALA A 224 -3.92 7.29 6.38
C ALA A 224 -3.66 7.16 7.88
N VAL A 225 -4.61 6.58 8.60
CA VAL A 225 -4.45 6.21 10.01
C VAL A 225 -4.47 4.69 10.12
N ILE A 226 -3.43 4.14 10.74
CA ILE A 226 -3.26 2.70 10.96
C ILE A 226 -3.32 2.43 12.45
N ALA A 227 -4.46 1.91 12.91
CA ALA A 227 -4.83 1.96 14.31
C ALA A 227 -5.79 0.81 14.67
N GLN A 228 -6.06 0.65 15.96
CA GLN A 228 -7.02 -0.35 16.41
C GLN A 228 -8.46 0.02 16.00
N PRO A 229 -9.37 -0.96 15.84
CA PRO A 229 -10.76 -0.70 15.46
C PRO A 229 -11.45 0.37 16.30
N GLU A 230 -11.21 0.39 17.62
CA GLU A 230 -11.77 1.39 18.53
C GLU A 230 -11.31 2.82 18.20
N GLN A 231 -10.04 2.99 17.85
CA GLN A 231 -9.48 4.29 17.51
C GLN A 231 -10.08 4.81 16.19
N LEU A 232 -10.29 3.91 15.20
CA LEU A 232 -10.96 4.26 13.95
C LEU A 232 -12.46 4.53 14.13
N MET A 233 -13.12 3.84 15.07
CA MET A 233 -14.50 4.14 15.45
C MET A 233 -14.62 5.59 15.95
N TRP A 234 -13.69 6.05 16.78
CA TRP A 234 -13.68 7.45 17.21
C TRP A 234 -13.45 8.43 16.07
N LEU A 235 -12.66 8.08 15.06
CA LEU A 235 -12.51 8.90 13.85
C LEU A 235 -13.83 8.97 13.06
N CYS A 236 -14.55 7.86 12.90
CA CYS A 236 -15.89 7.87 12.31
C CYS A 236 -16.84 8.80 13.07
N MET A 237 -16.87 8.70 14.39
CA MET A 237 -17.70 9.58 15.24
C MET A 237 -17.26 11.05 15.15
N SER A 238 -15.96 11.29 15.03
CA SER A 238 -15.41 12.64 14.87
C SER A 238 -15.86 13.28 13.56
N SER A 239 -15.84 12.51 12.46
CA SER A 239 -16.30 12.95 11.14
C SER A 239 -17.80 13.23 11.07
N SER A 240 -18.62 12.66 11.96
CA SER A 240 -20.05 12.94 12.04
C SER A 240 -20.45 13.81 13.23
N PHE A 241 -19.50 14.34 14.01
CA PHE A 241 -19.78 15.00 15.28
C PHE A 241 -20.83 16.13 15.15
N TYR A 242 -20.72 16.95 14.10
CA TYR A 242 -21.63 18.06 13.87
C TYR A 242 -22.81 17.73 12.96
N SER A 243 -22.74 16.63 12.20
CA SER A 243 -23.71 16.31 11.16
C SER A 243 -24.62 15.12 11.49
N GLY A 244 -24.20 14.25 12.43
CA GLY A 244 -24.89 13.00 12.77
C GLY A 244 -24.99 12.00 11.61
N LYS A 245 -24.30 12.23 10.49
CA LYS A 245 -24.42 11.42 9.28
C LYS A 245 -23.91 10.01 9.49
N ARG A 246 -24.60 9.04 8.88
CA ARG A 246 -24.11 7.67 8.71
C ARG A 246 -23.23 7.57 7.48
N PHE A 247 -22.27 6.66 7.52
CA PHE A 247 -21.30 6.44 6.45
C PHE A 247 -21.49 5.07 5.82
N ASN A 248 -21.26 5.00 4.51
CA ASN A 248 -21.18 3.76 3.76
C ASN A 248 -19.73 3.58 3.34
N PHE A 249 -19.13 2.46 3.76
CA PHE A 249 -17.76 2.11 3.42
C PHE A 249 -17.72 1.09 2.28
N GLN A 250 -16.68 1.17 1.46
CA GLN A 250 -16.40 0.20 0.41
C GLN A 250 -15.24 -0.66 0.86
N VAL A 251 -15.55 -1.90 1.26
CA VAL A 251 -14.59 -2.85 1.83
C VAL A 251 -14.82 -4.22 1.21
N SER A 252 -13.78 -4.76 0.59
CA SER A 252 -13.78 -6.06 -0.09
C SER A 252 -12.81 -7.05 0.55
N GLY A 253 -11.87 -6.57 1.36
CA GLY A 253 -10.74 -7.38 1.84
C GLY A 253 -9.63 -7.57 0.80
N TYR A 254 -9.75 -6.92 -0.36
CA TYR A 254 -8.75 -6.85 -1.41
C TYR A 254 -8.21 -5.43 -1.57
N ASN A 255 -6.96 -5.30 -2.03
CA ASN A 255 -6.35 -4.01 -2.38
C ASN A 255 -6.43 -2.92 -1.29
N ALA A 256 -6.24 -3.29 -0.02
CA ALA A 256 -6.41 -2.39 1.14
C ALA A 256 -5.75 -1.02 1.04
N GLN A 257 -4.43 -0.95 0.81
CA GLN A 257 -3.75 0.35 0.83
C GLN A 257 -3.92 1.11 -0.48
N CYS A 258 -3.81 0.43 -1.63
CA CYS A 258 -3.92 1.10 -2.93
C CYS A 258 -5.35 1.52 -3.27
N VAL A 259 -6.37 0.70 -2.97
CA VAL A 259 -7.78 1.01 -3.23
C VAL A 259 -8.45 1.63 -2.01
N GLU A 260 -8.64 0.83 -0.95
CA GLU A 260 -9.58 1.17 0.12
C GLU A 260 -9.10 2.36 0.97
N THR A 261 -7.78 2.47 1.20
CA THR A 261 -7.16 3.52 2.01
C THR A 261 -6.69 4.72 1.17
N THR A 262 -6.29 4.53 -0.09
CA THR A 262 -5.76 5.62 -0.93
C THR A 262 -6.74 6.05 -2.01
N LEU A 263 -7.04 5.17 -2.97
CA LEU A 263 -7.75 5.57 -4.19
C LEU A 263 -9.20 5.99 -3.94
N ILE A 264 -9.93 5.26 -3.09
CA ILE A 264 -11.34 5.59 -2.80
C ILE A 264 -11.43 6.97 -2.13
N PRO A 265 -10.67 7.28 -1.07
CA PRO A 265 -10.62 8.63 -0.52
C PRO A 265 -10.17 9.69 -1.52
N TYR A 266 -9.15 9.39 -2.32
CA TYR A 266 -8.62 10.30 -3.33
C TYR A 266 -9.66 10.69 -4.40
N THR A 267 -10.37 9.70 -4.95
CA THR A 267 -11.29 9.92 -6.09
C THR A 267 -12.68 10.37 -5.67
N THR A 268 -13.17 9.92 -4.52
CA THR A 268 -14.55 10.20 -4.07
C THR A 268 -14.64 11.41 -3.15
N GLY A 269 -13.50 11.86 -2.60
CA GLY A 269 -13.48 12.90 -1.56
C GLY A 269 -14.17 12.48 -0.26
N LYS A 270 -14.38 11.17 -0.04
CA LYS A 270 -14.99 10.61 1.17
C LYS A 270 -14.01 9.67 1.86
N PHE A 271 -13.87 9.77 3.18
CA PHE A 271 -13.07 8.82 3.93
C PHE A 271 -13.60 7.39 3.80
N ASN A 272 -12.68 6.42 3.92
CA ASN A 272 -12.99 5.00 3.84
C ASN A 272 -12.13 4.19 4.80
N ILE A 273 -12.58 2.99 5.16
CA ILE A 273 -11.84 2.07 6.04
C ILE A 273 -11.37 0.84 5.28
N SER A 274 -10.42 0.12 5.86
CA SER A 274 -9.96 -1.18 5.36
C SER A 274 -9.69 -2.14 6.50
N LEU A 275 -10.06 -3.40 6.29
CA LEU A 275 -9.71 -4.51 7.17
C LEU A 275 -8.26 -4.97 7.00
N GLY A 276 -7.51 -4.42 6.03
CA GLY A 276 -6.21 -4.96 5.65
C GLY A 276 -6.36 -6.20 4.78
N CYS A 277 -5.95 -6.09 3.52
CA CYS A 277 -6.11 -7.17 2.56
C CYS A 277 -5.09 -8.27 2.77
N TYR A 278 -5.37 -9.45 2.20
CA TYR A 278 -4.45 -10.59 2.18
C TYR A 278 -3.01 -10.18 1.84
N GLY A 279 -2.82 -9.42 0.75
CA GLY A 279 -1.49 -9.01 0.29
C GLY A 279 -0.80 -8.04 1.24
N CYS A 280 -1.55 -7.10 1.83
CA CYS A 280 -1.01 -6.15 2.80
C CYS A 280 -0.55 -6.90 4.06
N ARG A 281 -1.41 -7.73 4.65
CA ARG A 281 -1.09 -8.49 5.86
C ARG A 281 0.06 -9.47 5.64
N ALA A 282 0.12 -10.14 4.49
CA ALA A 282 1.20 -11.07 4.16
C ALA A 282 2.56 -10.40 3.89
N SER A 283 2.60 -9.09 3.62
CA SER A 283 3.84 -8.39 3.22
C SER A 283 4.23 -7.25 4.16
N SER A 284 3.59 -7.14 5.32
CA SER A 284 3.84 -6.06 6.27
C SER A 284 3.75 -6.53 7.73
N ASP A 285 4.12 -5.65 8.65
CA ASP A 285 4.10 -5.87 10.10
C ASP A 285 2.73 -5.51 10.73
N ILE A 286 1.64 -5.81 10.01
CA ILE A 286 0.28 -5.50 10.45
C ILE A 286 -0.31 -6.67 11.24
N GLY A 287 -0.60 -6.43 12.50
CA GLY A 287 -1.28 -7.39 13.38
C GLY A 287 -2.78 -7.49 13.13
N ASP A 288 -3.38 -8.55 13.66
CA ASP A 288 -4.82 -8.82 13.56
C ASP A 288 -5.69 -7.78 14.30
N ASP A 289 -5.09 -7.03 15.21
CA ASP A 289 -5.71 -5.96 15.99
C ASP A 289 -5.71 -4.59 15.28
N LEU A 290 -5.12 -4.49 14.07
CA LEU A 290 -5.01 -3.23 13.34
C LEU A 290 -5.90 -3.19 12.10
N MET A 291 -6.45 -2.00 11.87
CA MET A 291 -7.22 -1.61 10.70
C MET A 291 -6.62 -0.33 10.08
N PHE A 292 -7.16 0.08 8.93
CA PHE A 292 -6.74 1.29 8.24
C PHE A 292 -7.94 2.19 7.97
N MET A 293 -7.71 3.49 7.98
CA MET A 293 -8.65 4.49 7.48
C MET A 293 -7.89 5.46 6.60
N GLY A 294 -8.43 5.74 5.41
CA GLY A 294 -7.95 6.80 4.54
C GLY A 294 -8.90 7.98 4.59
N ILE A 295 -8.36 9.18 4.81
CA ILE A 295 -9.12 10.40 5.07
C ILE A 295 -8.68 11.46 4.06
N PRO A 296 -9.56 11.96 3.18
CA PRO A 296 -9.21 13.05 2.28
C PRO A 296 -8.80 14.29 3.07
N LYS A 297 -7.75 14.99 2.64
CA LYS A 297 -7.26 16.21 3.33
C LYS A 297 -8.36 17.23 3.60
N ALA A 298 -9.29 17.40 2.65
CA ALA A 298 -10.42 18.31 2.77
C ALA A 298 -11.34 18.03 3.97
N GLN A 299 -11.38 16.80 4.48
CA GLN A 299 -12.22 16.41 5.63
C GLN A 299 -11.49 16.48 6.98
N MET A 300 -10.17 16.66 6.98
CA MET A 300 -9.37 16.73 8.20
C MET A 300 -9.80 17.88 9.13
N PRO A 301 -10.13 19.11 8.68
CA PRO A 301 -10.52 20.18 9.60
C PRO A 301 -11.73 19.82 10.47
N GLU A 302 -12.81 19.33 9.85
CA GLU A 302 -14.03 18.94 10.57
C GLU A 302 -13.77 17.75 11.49
N LEU A 303 -13.04 16.74 11.01
CA LEU A 303 -12.66 15.58 11.81
C LEU A 303 -11.85 15.97 13.03
N ILE A 304 -10.82 16.81 12.89
CA ILE A 304 -9.97 17.25 13.99
C ILE A 304 -10.77 18.05 15.02
N MET A 305 -11.70 18.90 14.56
CA MET A 305 -12.62 19.61 15.46
C MET A 305 -13.51 18.64 16.24
N GLY A 306 -14.15 17.68 15.57
CA GLY A 306 -14.99 16.66 16.21
C GLY A 306 -14.22 15.81 17.21
N LEU A 307 -13.00 15.41 16.85
CA LEU A 307 -12.12 14.61 17.70
C LEU A 307 -11.73 15.38 18.97
N LYS A 308 -11.41 16.67 18.86
CA LYS A 308 -11.17 17.53 20.03
C LYS A 308 -12.38 17.59 20.95
N GLN A 309 -13.61 17.63 20.44
CA GLN A 309 -14.81 17.64 21.28
C GLN A 309 -15.04 16.28 21.97
N LEU A 310 -14.93 15.19 21.22
CA LEU A 310 -15.07 13.84 21.77
C LEU A 310 -13.99 13.54 22.82
N GLY A 311 -12.77 14.04 22.61
CA GLY A 311 -11.65 13.91 23.54
C GLY A 311 -11.85 14.60 24.89
N LYS A 312 -12.73 15.60 25.00
CA LYS A 312 -13.02 16.29 26.28
C LYS A 312 -13.74 15.39 27.28
N LYS A 313 -14.53 14.42 26.80
CA LYS A 313 -15.39 13.61 27.66
C LYS A 313 -15.66 12.21 27.10
N ALA A 314 -16.31 12.11 25.93
CA ALA A 314 -16.85 10.85 25.42
C ALA A 314 -15.81 9.73 25.31
N ILE A 315 -14.61 10.04 24.80
CA ILE A 315 -13.53 9.05 24.65
C ILE A 315 -13.04 8.57 26.02
N HIS A 316 -12.80 9.51 26.94
CA HIS A 316 -12.34 9.23 28.29
C HIS A 316 -13.35 8.39 29.08
N ASP A 317 -14.61 8.83 29.09
CA ASP A 317 -15.69 8.18 29.83
C ASP A 317 -15.95 6.76 29.30
N SER A 318 -15.89 6.58 27.98
CA SER A 318 -16.03 5.26 27.35
C SER A 318 -14.91 4.30 27.77
N ARG A 319 -13.64 4.75 27.70
CA ARG A 319 -12.47 3.93 28.03
C ARG A 319 -12.36 3.61 29.53
N ASN A 320 -12.92 4.44 30.40
CA ASN A 320 -12.95 4.20 31.85
C ASN A 320 -14.17 3.42 32.32
N LYS A 321 -15.15 3.15 31.43
CA LYS A 321 -16.37 2.47 31.82
C LYS A 321 -16.05 1.03 32.22
N VAL A 322 -16.36 0.69 33.47
CA VAL A 322 -16.29 -0.70 33.94
C VAL A 322 -17.48 -1.45 33.37
N TYR A 323 -17.20 -2.52 32.61
CA TYR A 323 -18.25 -3.42 32.14
C TYR A 323 -18.86 -4.16 33.34
N LEU A 324 -20.16 -4.02 33.52
CA LEU A 324 -20.93 -4.79 34.49
C LEU A 324 -21.76 -5.81 33.71
N PRO A 325 -21.52 -7.12 33.87
CA PRO A 325 -22.34 -8.12 33.20
C PRO A 325 -23.80 -7.98 33.68
N PRO A 326 -24.80 -8.20 32.81
CA PRO A 326 -26.18 -8.24 33.25
C PRO A 326 -26.34 -9.36 34.29
N ASN A 327 -26.98 -9.04 35.42
CA ASN A 327 -27.45 -10.06 36.36
C ASN A 327 -28.60 -10.81 35.67
N LEU A 328 -28.27 -11.94 35.06
CA LEU A 328 -29.23 -12.87 34.46
C LEU A 328 -29.87 -13.75 35.54
#